data_AF-A0A1V2HZA2-F1
#
_entry.id   AF-A0A1V2HZA2-F1
#
_cell.length_a   1.000
_cell.length_b   1.000
_cell.length_c   1.000
_cell.angle_alpha   90.00
_cell.angle_beta   90.00
_cell.angle_gamma   90.00
#
_symmetry.space_group_name_H-M   'P 1'
#
loop_
_entity.id
_entity.type
_entity.pdbx_description
1 polymer ?
#
loop_
_entity_poly.entity_id
_entity_poly.type
_entity_poly.pdbx_seq_one_letter_code
_entity_poly.pdbx_strand_id
1 'polypeptide(L)'
;MIEAGRLLGDLQKQLAGLEEDLLKQAETDAVVRGRLGQRYAAAKNGERTGVTYETWLGQQLTQVAVGWLLACVFTRFCEDNRLLDHSMLAGPVHLAKEADERGPASDPVDGVAEARERQAAWFRAEDQAGRRRRDDLDYLRAAIGRLEDHPATRALVDKHNPLHLVDITPDAATRLLSFWRYVPPELGMLAHDFTDPSLSTRFLGDLYQKISAQARKDYALLQTPEFVEKFILDRTLQS
;
A
#
# COMPACT_ATOMS: atom_id res chain seq x y z
N MET A 1 14.35 -11.53 7.61
CA MET A 1 13.06 -11.77 8.31
C MET A 1 12.41 -10.42 8.49
N ILE A 2 11.11 -10.31 8.19
CA ILE A 2 10.40 -9.02 8.21
C ILE A 2 10.32 -8.49 9.65
N GLU A 3 10.84 -7.29 9.89
CA GLU A 3 10.84 -6.58 11.18
C GLU A 3 9.44 -6.00 11.48
N ALA A 4 8.47 -6.87 11.77
CA ALA A 4 7.05 -6.54 11.88
C ALA A 4 6.75 -5.42 12.91
N GLY A 5 7.46 -5.41 14.04
CA GLY A 5 7.29 -4.38 15.08
C GLY A 5 7.72 -2.99 14.62
N ARG A 6 8.87 -2.90 13.92
CA ARG A 6 9.36 -1.65 13.34
C ARG A 6 8.42 -1.16 12.23
N LEU A 7 8.03 -2.06 11.32
CA LEU A 7 7.08 -1.77 10.25
C LEU A 7 5.77 -1.21 10.80
N LEU A 8 5.19 -1.85 11.81
CA LEU A 8 3.95 -1.41 12.43
C LEU A 8 4.08 0.00 13.02
N GLY A 9 5.14 0.26 13.78
CA GLY A 9 5.36 1.57 14.40
C GLY A 9 5.56 2.68 13.37
N ASP A 10 6.25 2.41 12.28
CA ASP A 10 6.46 3.39 11.20
C ASP A 10 5.19 3.59 10.34
N LEU A 11 4.41 2.53 10.09
CA LEU A 11 3.11 2.63 9.42
C LEU A 11 2.08 3.40 10.24
N GLN A 12 2.10 3.30 11.58
CA GLN A 12 1.23 4.12 12.43
C GLN A 12 1.55 5.63 12.32
N LYS A 13 2.81 6.00 12.07
CA LYS A 13 3.18 7.40 11.78
C LYS A 13 2.68 7.83 10.41
N GLN A 14 2.80 6.96 9.39
CA GLN A 14 2.24 7.23 8.06
C GLN A 14 0.71 7.36 8.12
N LEU A 15 0.04 6.52 8.91
CA LEU A 15 -1.41 6.57 9.13
C LEU A 15 -1.83 7.95 9.63
N ALA A 16 -1.20 8.47 10.69
CA ALA A 16 -1.52 9.79 11.22
C ALA A 16 -1.34 10.90 10.17
N GLY A 17 -0.26 10.84 9.37
CA GLY A 17 -0.02 11.83 8.30
C GLY A 17 -1.02 11.74 7.14
N LEU A 18 -1.52 10.54 6.83
CA LEU A 18 -2.59 10.37 5.84
C LEU A 18 -3.95 10.84 6.37
N GLU A 19 -4.27 10.57 7.64
CA GLU A 19 -5.50 11.04 8.26
C GLU A 19 -5.58 12.57 8.26
N GLU A 20 -4.47 13.26 8.56
CA GLU A 20 -4.38 14.72 8.49
C GLU A 20 -4.59 15.24 7.06
N ASP A 21 -3.93 14.62 6.08
CA ASP A 21 -4.06 14.97 4.66
C ASP A 21 -5.51 14.83 4.15
N LEU A 22 -6.12 13.69 4.46
CA LEU A 22 -7.49 13.37 4.08
C LEU A 22 -8.52 14.26 4.77
N LEU A 23 -8.29 14.60 6.04
CA LEU A 23 -9.17 15.51 6.78
C LEU A 23 -9.14 16.89 6.13
N LYS A 24 -7.95 17.40 5.81
CA LYS A 24 -7.79 18.66 5.09
C LYS A 24 -8.49 18.64 3.74
N GLN A 25 -8.41 17.53 2.97
CA GLN A 25 -9.16 17.38 1.72
C GLN A 25 -10.68 17.43 1.97
N ALA A 26 -11.18 16.67 2.94
CA ALA A 26 -12.60 16.66 3.30
C ALA A 26 -13.13 18.03 3.76
N GLU A 27 -12.26 18.84 4.38
CA GLU A 27 -12.58 20.18 4.87
C GLU A 27 -12.42 21.28 3.82
N THR A 28 -11.64 21.09 2.76
CA THR A 28 -11.34 22.15 1.77
C THR A 28 -12.07 21.93 0.45
N ASP A 29 -12.16 20.70 -0.04
CA ASP A 29 -12.84 20.38 -1.29
C ASP A 29 -14.37 20.26 -1.07
N ALA A 30 -15.12 21.20 -1.66
CA ALA A 30 -16.58 21.24 -1.53
C ALA A 30 -17.29 20.02 -2.17
N VAL A 31 -16.72 19.43 -3.23
CA VAL A 31 -17.27 18.25 -3.89
C VAL A 31 -17.08 17.03 -2.99
N VAL A 32 -15.88 16.85 -2.45
CA VAL A 32 -15.58 15.77 -1.49
C VAL A 32 -16.48 15.91 -0.25
N ARG A 33 -16.58 17.11 0.33
CA ARG A 33 -17.44 17.39 1.49
C ARG A 33 -18.91 17.08 1.20
N GLY A 34 -19.42 17.49 0.05
CA GLY A 34 -20.80 17.22 -0.37
C GLY A 34 -21.08 15.72 -0.51
N ARG A 35 -20.17 14.96 -1.13
CA ARG A 35 -20.27 13.50 -1.27
C ARG A 35 -20.25 12.80 0.09
N LEU A 36 -19.36 13.20 0.99
CA LEU A 36 -19.28 12.65 2.34
C LEU A 36 -20.55 12.96 3.16
N GLY A 37 -21.08 14.17 3.05
CA GLY A 37 -22.34 14.55 3.69
C GLY A 37 -23.52 13.69 3.21
N GLN A 38 -23.64 13.45 1.91
CA GLN A 38 -24.67 12.55 1.35
C GLN A 38 -24.53 11.12 1.86
N ARG A 39 -23.29 10.60 1.92
CA ARG A 39 -23.02 9.25 2.45
C ARG A 39 -23.36 9.14 3.93
N TYR A 40 -23.03 10.15 4.73
CA TYR A 40 -23.42 10.19 6.14
C TYR A 40 -24.93 10.23 6.31
N ALA A 41 -25.64 11.07 5.55
CA ALA A 41 -27.09 11.13 5.59
C ALA A 41 -27.72 9.76 5.22
N ALA A 42 -27.20 9.09 4.20
CA ALA A 42 -27.63 7.75 3.82
C ALA A 42 -27.28 6.68 4.89
N ALA A 43 -26.17 6.84 5.62
CA ALA A 43 -25.82 5.97 6.73
C ALA A 43 -26.74 6.19 7.94
N LYS A 44 -27.10 7.45 8.24
CA LYS A 44 -28.03 7.82 9.30
C LYS A 44 -29.45 7.35 9.02
N ASN A 45 -29.97 7.63 7.83
CA ASN A 45 -31.32 7.25 7.43
C ASN A 45 -31.49 5.73 7.35
N GLY A 46 -30.42 5.00 7.03
CA GLY A 46 -30.42 3.54 7.01
C GLY A 46 -30.01 2.90 8.35
N GLU A 47 -29.97 3.66 9.45
CA GLU A 47 -29.61 3.20 10.80
C GLU A 47 -28.24 2.48 10.91
N ARG A 48 -27.35 2.69 9.93
CA ARG A 48 -25.99 2.10 9.90
C ARG A 48 -25.00 2.85 10.79
N THR A 49 -25.34 4.04 11.27
CA THR A 49 -24.47 4.82 12.18
C THR A 49 -25.24 5.57 13.27
N GLY A 50 -24.84 5.36 14.52
CA GLY A 50 -25.35 6.09 15.69
C GLY A 50 -24.52 7.33 16.07
N VAL A 51 -23.32 7.49 15.53
CA VAL A 51 -22.36 8.54 15.94
C VAL A 51 -22.57 9.88 15.22
N THR A 52 -21.88 10.95 15.65
CA THR A 52 -21.91 12.26 14.99
C THR A 52 -21.21 12.23 13.62
N TYR A 53 -21.37 13.29 12.82
CA TYR A 53 -20.73 13.39 11.51
C TYR A 53 -19.20 13.38 11.64
N GLU A 54 -18.66 14.11 12.61
CA GLU A 54 -17.21 14.23 12.85
C GLU A 54 -16.61 12.88 13.24
N THR A 55 -17.30 12.16 14.13
CA THR A 55 -16.86 10.82 14.55
C THR A 55 -16.93 9.83 13.39
N TRP A 56 -18.02 9.88 12.60
CA TRP A 56 -18.17 9.04 11.41
C TRP A 56 -17.12 9.37 10.36
N LEU A 57 -16.86 10.65 10.10
CA LEU A 57 -15.86 11.12 9.15
C LEU A 57 -14.48 10.58 9.53
N GLY A 58 -14.06 10.78 10.79
CA GLY A 58 -12.78 10.25 11.27
C GLY A 58 -12.64 8.75 11.02
N GLN A 59 -13.68 7.95 11.33
CA GLN A 59 -13.68 6.52 11.04
C GLN A 59 -13.53 6.20 9.55
N GLN A 60 -14.21 6.94 8.67
CA GLN A 60 -14.09 6.77 7.22
C GLN A 60 -12.68 7.13 6.72
N LEU A 61 -12.09 8.21 7.22
CA LEU A 61 -10.75 8.63 6.81
C LEU A 61 -9.68 7.64 7.30
N THR A 62 -9.82 7.10 8.51
CA THR A 62 -8.96 5.99 8.98
C THR A 62 -9.07 4.78 8.05
N GLN A 63 -10.28 4.41 7.60
CA GLN A 63 -10.45 3.30 6.65
C GLN A 63 -9.75 3.56 5.31
N VAL A 64 -9.87 4.77 4.77
CA VAL A 64 -9.18 5.20 3.54
C VAL A 64 -7.66 5.08 3.72
N ALA A 65 -7.12 5.68 4.79
CA ALA A 65 -5.68 5.72 5.05
C ALA A 65 -5.10 4.31 5.25
N VAL A 66 -5.78 3.46 6.03
CA VAL A 66 -5.40 2.06 6.20
C VAL A 66 -5.43 1.31 4.86
N GLY A 67 -6.44 1.55 4.02
CA GLY A 67 -6.53 0.94 2.68
C GLY A 67 -5.31 1.25 1.82
N TRP A 68 -4.89 2.52 1.78
CA TRP A 68 -3.65 2.93 1.08
C TRP A 68 -2.40 2.25 1.63
N LEU A 69 -2.23 2.22 2.95
CA LEU A 69 -1.04 1.62 3.57
C LEU A 69 -0.97 0.10 3.31
N LEU A 70 -2.10 -0.59 3.44
CA LEU A 70 -2.16 -2.03 3.17
C LEU A 70 -1.90 -2.33 1.70
N ALA A 71 -2.54 -1.61 0.77
CA ALA A 71 -2.30 -1.79 -0.66
C ALA A 71 -0.81 -1.60 -1.00
N CYS A 72 -0.14 -0.63 -0.39
CA CYS A 72 1.30 -0.45 -0.55
C CYS A 72 2.11 -1.61 0.06
N VAL A 73 1.79 -2.05 1.29
CA VAL A 73 2.46 -3.21 1.93
C VAL A 73 2.37 -4.45 1.06
N PHE A 74 1.18 -4.76 0.52
CA PHE A 74 1.00 -5.91 -0.36
C PHE A 74 1.78 -5.77 -1.66
N THR A 75 1.73 -4.58 -2.28
CA THR A 75 2.51 -4.32 -3.50
C THR A 75 4.00 -4.49 -3.24
N ARG A 76 4.52 -3.97 -2.12
CA ARG A 76 5.93 -4.11 -1.71
C ARG A 76 6.30 -5.57 -1.44
N PHE A 77 5.47 -6.31 -0.72
CA PHE A 77 5.67 -7.74 -0.49
C PHE A 77 5.74 -8.51 -1.82
N CYS A 78 4.86 -8.20 -2.77
CA CYS A 78 4.87 -8.86 -4.08
C CYS A 78 6.09 -8.47 -4.91
N GLU A 79 6.54 -7.21 -4.86
CA GLU A 79 7.75 -6.75 -5.56
C GLU A 79 9.01 -7.41 -5.00
N ASP A 80 9.20 -7.39 -3.68
CA ASP A 80 10.40 -7.93 -3.02
C ASP A 80 10.53 -9.44 -3.22
N ASN A 81 9.40 -10.13 -3.37
CA ASN A 81 9.34 -11.58 -3.57
C ASN A 81 9.11 -11.99 -5.03
N ARG A 82 9.24 -11.05 -5.99
CA ARG A 82 9.12 -11.32 -7.45
C ARG A 82 7.78 -11.94 -7.87
N LEU A 83 6.72 -11.66 -7.14
CA LEU A 83 5.35 -12.07 -7.48
C LEU A 83 4.67 -11.09 -8.45
N LEU A 84 5.23 -9.90 -8.60
CA LEU A 84 4.93 -8.94 -9.67
C LEU A 84 6.15 -8.80 -10.58
N ASP A 85 5.91 -8.60 -11.88
CA ASP A 85 6.94 -8.74 -12.91
C ASP A 85 8.02 -7.64 -12.84
N HIS A 86 7.68 -6.47 -12.29
CA HIS A 86 8.57 -5.31 -12.18
C HIS A 86 8.36 -4.52 -10.89
N SER A 87 9.39 -3.82 -10.44
CA SER A 87 9.33 -2.91 -9.30
C SER A 87 8.76 -1.55 -9.72
N MET A 88 7.65 -1.11 -9.12
CA MET A 88 7.10 0.24 -9.29
C MET A 88 7.22 1.07 -8.01
N LEU A 89 6.98 0.48 -6.83
CA LEU A 89 7.12 1.17 -5.57
C LEU A 89 8.59 1.27 -5.16
N ALA A 90 9.27 0.12 -4.99
CA ALA A 90 10.67 0.14 -4.60
C ALA A 90 11.49 -1.11 -4.94
N GLY A 91 10.90 -2.31 -5.15
CA GLY A 91 11.69 -3.55 -5.32
C GLY A 91 12.66 -3.90 -4.17
N PRO A 92 13.30 -5.10 -4.18
CA PRO A 92 14.26 -5.47 -3.15
C PRO A 92 15.59 -4.72 -3.35
N VAL A 93 16.29 -4.41 -2.26
CA VAL A 93 17.65 -3.84 -2.30
C VAL A 93 18.58 -4.72 -1.49
N HIS A 94 19.60 -5.29 -2.15
CA HIS A 94 20.63 -6.08 -1.48
C HIS A 94 22.00 -5.81 -2.09
N LEU A 95 23.00 -5.76 -1.21
CA LEU A 95 24.39 -5.68 -1.60
C LEU A 95 24.83 -6.97 -2.28
N ALA A 96 25.90 -6.88 -3.06
CA ALA A 96 26.57 -8.06 -3.60
C ALA A 96 26.92 -9.01 -2.45
N LYS A 97 26.62 -10.28 -2.62
CA LYS A 97 26.97 -11.32 -1.64
C LYS A 97 28.03 -12.21 -2.26
N GLU A 98 29.11 -12.45 -1.54
CA GLU A 98 30.07 -13.50 -1.93
C GLU A 98 29.50 -14.89 -1.62
N ALA A 99 30.03 -15.91 -2.28
CA ALA A 99 29.64 -17.29 -2.00
C ALA A 99 30.07 -17.66 -0.57
N ASP A 100 29.15 -18.24 0.21
CA ASP A 100 29.40 -18.73 1.56
C ASP A 100 28.71 -20.09 1.78
N GLU A 101 28.86 -20.66 2.98
CA GLU A 101 28.21 -21.92 3.37
C GLU A 101 26.67 -21.89 3.23
N ARG A 102 26.07 -20.71 3.12
CA ARG A 102 24.63 -20.49 3.02
C ARG A 102 24.15 -20.30 1.57
N GLY A 103 25.04 -20.18 0.58
CA GLY A 103 24.65 -20.10 -0.82
C GLY A 103 25.69 -19.48 -1.77
N PRO A 104 25.40 -19.49 -3.08
CA PRO A 104 26.27 -18.92 -4.10
C PRO A 104 26.37 -17.39 -3.98
N ALA A 105 27.37 -16.82 -4.66
CA ALA A 105 27.47 -15.38 -4.81
C ALA A 105 26.24 -14.83 -5.56
N SER A 106 25.86 -13.59 -5.24
CA SER A 106 24.77 -12.87 -5.90
C SER A 106 25.19 -11.46 -6.25
N ASP A 107 24.81 -11.02 -7.45
CA ASP A 107 24.97 -9.64 -7.88
C ASP A 107 24.15 -8.69 -7.00
N PRO A 108 24.58 -7.42 -6.86
CA PRO A 108 23.79 -6.43 -6.16
C PRO A 108 22.48 -6.17 -6.90
N VAL A 109 21.41 -5.96 -6.14
CA VAL A 109 20.11 -5.53 -6.69
C VAL A 109 19.76 -4.20 -6.08
N ASP A 110 19.39 -3.26 -6.94
CA ASP A 110 18.87 -1.94 -6.58
C ASP A 110 17.47 -1.78 -7.16
N GLY A 111 16.48 -2.39 -6.49
CA GLY A 111 15.09 -2.24 -6.86
C GLY A 111 14.63 -0.78 -6.82
N VAL A 112 15.23 0.07 -5.96
CA VAL A 112 14.81 1.47 -5.82
C VAL A 112 15.19 2.25 -7.06
N ALA A 113 16.38 1.99 -7.63
CA ALA A 113 16.76 2.51 -8.93
C ALA A 113 15.81 2.02 -10.03
N GLU A 114 15.50 0.72 -10.09
CA GLU A 114 14.53 0.14 -11.04
C GLU A 114 13.17 0.84 -10.96
N ALA A 115 12.64 1.01 -9.74
CA ALA A 115 11.35 1.65 -9.49
C ALA A 115 11.34 3.14 -9.89
N ARG A 116 12.45 3.85 -9.71
CA ARG A 116 12.59 5.26 -10.14
C ARG A 116 12.65 5.37 -11.66
N GLU A 117 13.42 4.50 -12.32
CA GLU A 117 13.45 4.43 -13.79
C GLU A 117 12.08 4.10 -14.36
N ARG A 118 11.37 3.17 -13.71
CA ARG A 118 10.00 2.80 -14.06
C ARG A 118 9.03 3.95 -13.91
N GLN A 119 9.11 4.71 -12.82
CA GLN A 119 8.31 5.91 -12.63
C GLN A 119 8.56 6.94 -13.73
N ALA A 120 9.82 7.21 -14.06
CA ALA A 120 10.18 8.14 -15.13
C ALA A 120 9.67 7.66 -16.50
N ALA A 121 9.75 6.35 -16.79
CA ALA A 121 9.23 5.77 -18.02
C ALA A 121 7.70 5.85 -18.10
N TRP A 122 7.01 5.59 -16.99
CA TRP A 122 5.56 5.66 -16.90
C TRP A 122 5.04 7.08 -17.16
N PHE A 123 5.66 8.10 -16.55
CA PHE A 123 5.29 9.50 -16.82
C PHE A 123 5.53 9.89 -18.28
N ARG A 124 6.68 9.51 -18.87
CA ARG A 124 6.93 9.76 -20.29
C ARG A 124 5.87 9.11 -21.19
N ALA A 125 5.44 7.90 -20.87
CA ALA A 125 4.41 7.20 -21.64
C ALA A 125 3.04 7.88 -21.51
N GLU A 126 2.63 8.30 -20.31
CA GLU A 126 1.36 9.01 -20.11
C GLU A 126 1.35 10.41 -20.75
N ASP A 127 2.48 11.13 -20.76
CA ASP A 127 2.62 12.41 -21.45
C ASP A 127 2.50 12.24 -22.97
N GLN A 128 3.11 11.19 -23.54
CA GLN A 128 3.00 10.87 -24.97
C GLN A 128 1.58 10.46 -25.38
N ALA A 129 0.81 9.85 -24.46
CA ALA A 129 -0.58 9.48 -24.71
C ALA A 129 -1.53 10.70 -24.78
N GLY A 130 -1.04 11.93 -24.60
CA GLY A 130 -1.83 13.16 -24.71
C GLY A 130 -2.90 13.31 -23.63
N ARG A 131 -2.76 12.61 -22.50
CA ARG A 131 -3.66 12.70 -21.35
C ARG A 131 -3.34 13.94 -20.51
N ARG A 132 -4.18 14.25 -19.52
CA ARG A 132 -3.83 15.30 -18.53
C ARG A 132 -2.48 14.96 -17.88
N ARG A 133 -1.73 15.99 -17.49
CA ARG A 133 -0.48 15.82 -16.72
C ARG A 133 -0.75 14.92 -15.52
N ARG A 134 0.05 13.86 -15.39
CA ARG A 134 -0.03 12.91 -14.27
C ARG A 134 0.83 13.37 -13.11
N ASP A 135 0.44 12.93 -11.92
CA ASP A 135 1.15 13.19 -10.68
C ASP A 135 1.49 11.88 -9.93
N ASP A 136 2.11 12.02 -8.75
CA ASP A 136 2.53 10.87 -7.96
C ASP A 136 1.35 10.07 -7.38
N LEU A 137 0.17 10.66 -7.22
CA LEU A 137 -1.03 9.91 -6.86
C LEU A 137 -1.43 8.99 -8.01
N ASP A 138 -1.41 9.48 -9.25
CA ASP A 138 -1.69 8.64 -10.41
C ASP A 138 -0.69 7.50 -10.55
N TYR A 139 0.60 7.77 -10.33
CA TYR A 139 1.64 6.74 -10.35
C TYR A 139 1.43 5.71 -9.24
N LEU A 140 1.13 6.16 -8.02
CA LEU A 140 0.88 5.28 -6.89
C LEU A 140 -0.35 4.39 -7.13
N ARG A 141 -1.42 4.94 -7.72
CA ARG A 141 -2.60 4.19 -8.17
C ARG A 141 -2.25 3.13 -9.19
N ALA A 142 -1.44 3.47 -10.19
CA ALA A 142 -0.99 2.51 -11.19
C ALA A 142 -0.16 1.39 -10.55
N ALA A 143 0.71 1.73 -9.60
CA ALA A 143 1.55 0.76 -8.90
C ALA A 143 0.74 -0.26 -8.08
N ILE A 144 -0.23 0.22 -7.27
CA ILE A 144 -1.08 -0.65 -6.45
C ILE A 144 -2.18 -1.34 -7.27
N GLY A 145 -2.64 -0.72 -8.37
CA GLY A 145 -3.71 -1.24 -9.23
C GLY A 145 -3.36 -2.58 -9.88
N ARG A 146 -2.08 -2.91 -10.01
CA ARG A 146 -1.60 -4.24 -10.45
C ARG A 146 -2.07 -5.38 -9.53
N LEU A 147 -2.44 -5.09 -8.29
CA LEU A 147 -3.04 -6.06 -7.39
C LEU A 147 -4.45 -6.50 -7.84
N GLU A 148 -5.13 -5.75 -8.70
CA GLU A 148 -6.47 -6.08 -9.19
C GLU A 148 -6.48 -7.29 -10.15
N ASP A 149 -5.35 -7.51 -10.81
CA ASP A 149 -5.15 -8.57 -11.81
C ASP A 149 -5.26 -9.98 -11.20
N HIS A 150 -5.09 -10.10 -9.88
CA HIS A 150 -5.10 -11.38 -9.17
C HIS A 150 -6.31 -11.49 -8.24
N PRO A 151 -7.12 -12.58 -8.33
CA PRO A 151 -8.32 -12.75 -7.50
C PRO A 151 -8.04 -12.63 -6.00
N ALA A 152 -6.88 -13.10 -5.55
CA ALA A 152 -6.41 -13.04 -4.18
C ALA A 152 -6.23 -11.60 -3.65
N THR A 153 -5.66 -10.71 -4.45
CA THR A 153 -5.31 -9.35 -4.01
C THR A 153 -6.31 -8.30 -4.47
N ARG A 154 -7.28 -8.68 -5.32
CA ARG A 154 -8.28 -7.78 -5.90
C ARG A 154 -9.03 -6.93 -4.87
N ALA A 155 -9.50 -7.54 -3.78
CA ALA A 155 -10.25 -6.83 -2.75
C ALA A 155 -9.46 -5.70 -2.05
N LEU A 156 -8.12 -5.72 -2.15
CA LEU A 156 -7.27 -4.66 -1.58
C LEU A 156 -7.32 -3.36 -2.39
N VAL A 157 -7.74 -3.41 -3.65
CA VAL A 157 -7.68 -2.26 -4.56
C VAL A 157 -8.92 -2.07 -5.44
N ASP A 158 -9.88 -3.00 -5.39
CA ASP A 158 -11.10 -2.90 -6.20
C ASP A 158 -11.90 -1.62 -5.90
N LYS A 159 -12.85 -1.31 -6.79
CA LYS A 159 -13.72 -0.13 -6.69
C LYS A 159 -14.54 -0.02 -5.39
N HIS A 160 -14.70 -1.10 -4.64
CA HIS A 160 -15.44 -1.13 -3.38
C HIS A 160 -14.53 -0.87 -2.17
N ASN A 161 -13.21 -0.94 -2.35
CA ASN A 161 -12.25 -0.65 -1.30
C ASN A 161 -12.40 0.79 -0.78
N PRO A 162 -12.37 1.00 0.56
CA PRO A 162 -12.46 2.33 1.15
C PRO A 162 -11.42 3.33 0.65
N LEU A 163 -10.27 2.89 0.13
CA LEU A 163 -9.22 3.79 -0.37
C LEU A 163 -9.67 4.73 -1.49
N HIS A 164 -10.78 4.40 -2.19
CA HIS A 164 -11.38 5.23 -3.24
C HIS A 164 -12.41 6.26 -2.73
N LEU A 165 -12.68 6.29 -1.42
CA LEU A 165 -13.70 7.18 -0.85
C LEU A 165 -13.27 8.66 -0.87
N VAL A 166 -12.00 8.92 -0.58
CA VAL A 166 -11.36 10.24 -0.64
C VAL A 166 -9.94 10.04 -1.15
N ASP A 167 -9.53 10.88 -2.09
CA ASP A 167 -8.18 10.84 -2.64
C ASP A 167 -7.20 11.46 -1.63
N ILE A 168 -6.08 10.79 -1.39
CA ILE A 168 -4.92 11.44 -0.77
C ILE A 168 -4.35 12.47 -1.75
N THR A 169 -3.67 13.49 -1.26
CA THR A 169 -3.02 14.47 -2.14
C THR A 169 -1.84 13.87 -2.91
N PRO A 170 -1.44 14.47 -4.05
CA PRO A 170 -0.18 14.11 -4.71
C PRO A 170 1.03 14.18 -3.78
N ASP A 171 1.09 15.18 -2.90
CA ASP A 171 2.17 15.32 -1.91
C ASP A 171 2.17 14.16 -0.90
N ALA A 172 1.00 13.68 -0.48
CA ALA A 172 0.88 12.49 0.37
C ALA A 172 1.37 11.23 -0.36
N ALA A 173 1.05 11.09 -1.65
CA ALA A 173 1.58 10.01 -2.48
C ALA A 173 3.11 10.08 -2.62
N THR A 174 3.70 11.28 -2.83
CA THR A 174 5.15 11.47 -2.85
C THR A 174 5.80 11.05 -1.53
N ARG A 175 5.18 11.38 -0.38
CA ARG A 175 5.65 10.94 0.95
C ARG A 175 5.63 9.43 1.09
N LEU A 176 4.56 8.75 0.65
CA LEU A 176 4.48 7.29 0.66
C LEU A 176 5.54 6.65 -0.23
N LEU A 177 5.74 7.15 -1.45
CA LEU A 177 6.80 6.67 -2.35
C LEU A 177 8.19 6.82 -1.71
N SER A 178 8.44 7.96 -1.05
CA SER A 178 9.71 8.23 -0.37
C SER A 178 9.90 7.30 0.84
N PHE A 179 8.85 7.06 1.62
CA PHE A 179 8.85 6.13 2.75
C PHE A 179 9.24 4.72 2.31
N TRP A 180 8.63 4.20 1.24
CA TRP A 180 8.93 2.85 0.74
C TRP A 180 10.29 2.69 0.09
N ARG A 181 10.90 3.79 -0.38
CA ARG A 181 12.21 3.81 -1.04
C ARG A 181 13.34 4.19 -0.08
N TYR A 182 13.06 4.33 1.21
CA TYR A 182 14.06 4.75 2.17
C TYR A 182 15.07 3.62 2.43
N VAL A 183 16.33 3.89 2.10
CA VAL A 183 17.49 3.03 2.36
C VAL A 183 18.35 3.74 3.40
N PRO A 184 18.32 3.32 4.68
CA PRO A 184 19.17 3.91 5.70
C PRO A 184 20.65 3.64 5.36
N PRO A 185 21.53 4.67 5.38
CA PRO A 185 22.95 4.50 5.05
C PRO A 185 23.64 3.39 5.84
N GLU A 186 23.23 3.18 7.09
CA GLU A 186 23.76 2.18 8.01
C GLU A 186 23.33 0.75 7.69
N LEU A 187 22.23 0.57 6.94
CA LEU A 187 21.72 -0.77 6.60
C LEU A 187 22.16 -1.22 5.21
N GLY A 188 22.34 -0.30 4.26
CA GLY A 188 22.63 -0.64 2.86
C GLY A 188 21.51 -1.44 2.16
N MET A 189 20.34 -1.51 2.79
CA MET A 189 19.12 -2.15 2.30
C MET A 189 17.92 -1.30 2.71
N LEU A 190 16.74 -1.62 2.17
CA LEU A 190 15.51 -0.91 2.51
C LEU A 190 15.22 -0.94 4.00
N ALA A 191 14.70 0.17 4.54
CA ALA A 191 14.24 0.23 5.93
C ALA A 191 13.14 -0.82 6.23
N HIS A 192 12.38 -1.18 5.19
CA HIS A 192 11.38 -2.24 5.20
C HIS A 192 11.57 -3.15 3.98
N ASP A 193 12.41 -4.17 4.14
CA ASP A 193 12.59 -5.27 3.20
C ASP A 193 11.60 -6.40 3.51
N PHE A 194 10.84 -6.81 2.49
CA PHE A 194 9.87 -7.90 2.56
C PHE A 194 10.36 -9.20 1.95
N THR A 195 11.62 -9.29 1.54
CA THR A 195 12.21 -10.52 0.99
C THR A 195 12.09 -11.66 2.00
N ASP A 196 11.33 -12.69 1.63
CA ASP A 196 11.07 -13.86 2.46
C ASP A 196 10.95 -15.13 1.59
N PRO A 197 11.97 -16.01 1.59
CA PRO A 197 11.93 -17.26 0.83
C PRO A 197 10.77 -18.19 1.21
N SER A 198 10.24 -18.05 2.43
CA SER A 198 9.09 -18.83 2.92
C SER A 198 7.74 -18.18 2.59
N LEU A 199 7.78 -16.95 2.06
CA LEU A 199 6.61 -16.13 1.74
C LEU A 199 5.62 -16.04 2.92
N SER A 200 6.16 -15.93 4.14
CA SER A 200 5.36 -15.93 5.36
C SER A 200 4.54 -14.65 5.48
N THR A 201 3.26 -14.84 5.74
CA THR A 201 2.28 -13.74 5.86
C THR A 201 1.86 -13.45 7.28
N ARG A 202 2.50 -14.07 8.27
CA ARG A 202 2.15 -13.89 9.69
C ARG A 202 2.19 -12.42 10.11
N PHE A 203 3.16 -11.65 9.58
CA PHE A 203 3.30 -10.23 9.86
C PHE A 203 2.08 -9.41 9.40
N LEU A 204 1.37 -9.85 8.35
CA LEU A 204 0.16 -9.19 7.86
C LEU A 204 -0.96 -9.32 8.87
N GLY A 205 -1.13 -10.49 9.49
CA GLY A 205 -2.11 -10.67 10.57
C GLY A 205 -1.87 -9.69 11.72
N ASP A 206 -0.62 -9.57 12.18
CA ASP A 206 -0.24 -8.59 13.20
C ASP A 206 -0.52 -7.15 12.75
N LEU A 207 -0.21 -6.83 11.50
CA LEU A 207 -0.45 -5.51 10.93
C LEU A 207 -1.93 -5.16 10.90
N TYR A 208 -2.79 -6.04 10.35
CA TYR A 208 -4.24 -5.85 10.31
C TYR A 208 -4.84 -5.64 11.71
N GLN A 209 -4.35 -6.38 12.70
CA GLN A 209 -4.87 -6.34 14.06
C GLN A 209 -4.42 -5.10 14.85
N LYS A 210 -3.25 -4.53 14.51
CA LYS A 210 -2.58 -3.52 15.35
C LYS A 210 -2.40 -2.16 14.67
N ILE A 211 -2.57 -2.04 13.35
CA ILE A 211 -2.38 -0.76 12.64
C ILE A 211 -3.38 0.30 13.10
N SER A 212 -4.65 -0.08 13.28
CA SER A 212 -5.67 0.78 13.88
C SER A 212 -6.82 -0.03 14.48
N ALA A 213 -7.55 0.57 15.42
CA ALA A 213 -8.74 -0.06 16.00
C ALA A 213 -9.84 -0.29 14.94
N GLN A 214 -9.87 0.55 13.90
CA GLN A 214 -10.80 0.44 12.79
C GLN A 214 -10.42 -0.73 11.88
N ALA A 215 -9.15 -0.83 11.49
CA ALA A 215 -8.61 -1.97 10.73
C ALA A 215 -8.87 -3.29 11.45
N ARG A 216 -8.65 -3.32 12.77
CA ARG A 216 -8.93 -4.49 13.59
C ARG A 216 -10.39 -4.93 13.49
N LYS A 217 -11.35 -4.01 13.44
CA LYS A 217 -12.79 -4.35 13.30
C LYS A 217 -13.13 -4.82 11.89
N ASP A 218 -12.68 -4.09 10.88
CA ASP A 218 -13.04 -4.34 9.48
C ASP A 218 -12.37 -5.61 8.93
N TYR A 219 -11.18 -5.93 9.43
CA TYR A 219 -10.38 -7.06 9.01
C TYR A 219 -10.27 -8.17 10.08
N ALA A 220 -11.03 -8.09 11.19
CA ALA A 220 -11.13 -9.17 12.18
C ALA A 220 -11.67 -10.49 11.59
N LEU A 221 -12.39 -10.41 10.47
CA LEU A 221 -12.98 -11.56 9.78
C LEU A 221 -12.07 -12.14 8.69
N LEU A 222 -10.94 -11.50 8.38
CA LEU A 222 -9.92 -12.13 7.55
C LEU A 222 -9.18 -13.14 8.44
N GLN A 223 -9.63 -14.40 8.43
CA GLN A 223 -8.78 -15.53 8.83
C GLN A 223 -7.45 -15.46 8.06
N THR A 224 -6.37 -15.97 8.66
CA THR A 224 -4.99 -16.02 8.15
C THR A 224 -4.96 -15.96 6.63
N PRO A 225 -4.24 -15.01 6.01
CA PRO A 225 -4.52 -14.57 4.64
C PRO A 225 -4.34 -15.70 3.62
N GLU A 226 -5.39 -16.50 3.43
CA GLU A 226 -5.50 -17.56 2.42
C GLU A 226 -5.26 -17.00 1.02
N PHE A 227 -5.48 -15.70 0.84
CA PHE A 227 -5.28 -15.03 -0.43
C PHE A 227 -3.81 -15.02 -0.85
N VAL A 228 -2.85 -14.86 0.08
CA VAL A 228 -1.44 -14.88 -0.32
C VAL A 228 -1.01 -16.31 -0.65
N GLU A 229 -1.49 -17.30 0.08
CA GLU A 229 -1.26 -18.72 -0.26
C GLU A 229 -1.84 -19.04 -1.65
N LYS A 230 -3.09 -18.64 -1.94
CA LYS A 230 -3.71 -18.80 -3.26
C LYS A 230 -2.96 -18.04 -4.35
N PHE A 231 -2.48 -16.82 -4.08
CA PHE A 231 -1.69 -16.02 -5.02
C PHE A 231 -0.34 -16.67 -5.37
N ILE A 232 0.35 -17.21 -4.36
CA ILE A 232 1.61 -17.94 -4.56
C ILE A 232 1.35 -19.23 -5.34
N LEU A 233 0.28 -19.96 -5.03
CA LEU A 233 -0.12 -21.16 -5.76
C LEU A 233 -0.44 -20.83 -7.23
N ASP A 234 -1.18 -19.76 -7.51
CA ASP A 234 -1.51 -19.33 -8.87
C ASP A 234 -0.24 -19.00 -9.68
N ARG A 235 0.77 -18.35 -9.06
CA ARG A 235 2.02 -17.99 -9.74
C ARG A 235 3.00 -19.16 -9.90
N THR A 236 3.00 -20.13 -9.00
CA THR A 236 3.87 -21.33 -9.10
C THR A 236 3.30 -22.40 -10.05
N LEU A 237 1.99 -22.38 -10.34
CA LEU A 237 1.35 -23.27 -11.32
C LEU A 237 1.37 -22.74 -12.76
N GLN A 238 1.67 -21.45 -12.97
CA GLN A 238 1.77 -20.82 -14.29
C GLN A 238 3.21 -20.65 -14.80
N SER A 239 4.22 -21.04 -14.01
CA SER A 239 5.64 -21.06 -14.36
C SER A 239 6.11 -22.45 -14.80
#